data_AF-A0A9Q1QF18-F1
#
_entry.id   AF-A0A9Q1QF18-F1
#
_cell.length_a   1.000
_cell.length_b   1.000
_cell.length_c   1.000
_cell.angle_alpha   90.00
_cell.angle_beta   90.00
_cell.angle_gamma   90.00
#
_symmetry.space_group_name_H-M   'P 1'
#
loop_
_entity.id
_entity.type
_entity.pdbx_description
1 polymer ?
#
loop_
_entity_poly.entity_id
_entity_poly.type
_entity_poly.pdbx_seq_one_letter_code
_entity_poly.pdbx_strand_id
1 'polypeptide(L)'
;MSPGPKARKYMPKDDFVRYIDDYVEHFKIRPRYCHCVEFASFNEAKGKWQVEAKDTLSNAITIFISTFLVIATGENGKAVIPNIPGLEDFKGDVIHSSQYKCGSKYKDKKVLVVGCGNSGMEISYDLANYGANTSIVIRNPVLPGISRIFENSVLFEDQYEAHFDAIIFATGYKNTTCEWLKDYDYILNDNGYLKNRFPNHWKGKNRLYCAGLSRMGLLGVSNDAVAIVDDIQAILRDWAGRGMKF
;
A
#
# COMPACT_ATOMS: atom_id res chain seq x y z
N MET A 1 22.17 3.98 5.58
CA MET A 1 23.02 2.96 6.23
C MET A 1 22.51 1.59 5.82
N SER A 2 23.33 0.71 5.26
CA SER A 2 22.89 -0.69 5.07
C SER A 2 22.91 -1.42 6.41
N PRO A 3 22.00 -2.38 6.66
CA PRO A 3 22.11 -3.25 7.83
C PRO A 3 23.50 -3.89 7.82
N GLY A 4 24.27 -3.71 8.88
CA GLY A 4 25.64 -4.21 8.95
C GLY A 4 25.72 -5.74 8.79
N PRO A 5 26.91 -6.32 8.61
CA PRO A 5 27.11 -7.75 8.31
C PRO A 5 26.59 -8.74 9.37
N LYS A 6 26.05 -8.27 10.50
CA LYS A 6 25.37 -9.08 11.54
C LYS A 6 23.84 -9.03 11.46
N ALA A 7 23.27 -8.39 10.44
CA ALA A 7 21.83 -8.28 10.29
C ALA A 7 21.18 -9.66 10.09
N ARG A 8 20.09 -9.92 10.80
CA ARG A 8 19.31 -11.15 10.64
C ARG A 8 18.75 -11.22 9.21
N LYS A 9 18.71 -12.43 8.65
CA LYS A 9 18.10 -12.68 7.33
C LYS A 9 16.63 -12.23 7.27
N TYR A 10 15.90 -12.39 8.37
CA TYR A 10 14.54 -11.88 8.57
C TYR A 10 14.56 -10.92 9.75
N MET A 11 14.28 -9.64 9.47
CA MET A 11 14.27 -8.58 10.48
C MET A 11 12.88 -8.51 11.13
N PRO A 12 12.77 -8.59 12.46
CA PRO A 12 11.53 -8.32 13.18
C PRO A 12 10.99 -6.91 12.86
N LYS A 13 9.66 -6.75 12.90
CA LYS A 13 8.99 -5.45 12.66
C LYS A 13 9.61 -4.31 13.48
N ASP A 14 9.82 -4.53 14.78
CA ASP A 14 10.29 -3.46 15.68
C ASP A 14 11.74 -3.05 15.38
N ASP A 15 12.58 -3.99 14.93
CA ASP A 15 13.93 -3.70 14.47
C ASP A 15 13.94 -2.88 13.18
N PHE A 16 12.98 -3.16 12.27
CA PHE A 16 12.82 -2.39 11.05
C PHE A 16 12.31 -0.97 11.32
N VAL A 17 11.35 -0.80 12.24
CA VAL A 17 10.87 0.53 12.66
C VAL A 17 12.02 1.34 13.24
N ARG A 18 12.79 0.76 14.17
CA ARG A 18 13.96 1.42 14.75
C ARG A 18 14.98 1.85 13.70
N TYR A 19 15.24 1.01 12.69
CA TYR A 19 16.11 1.38 11.58
C TYR A 19 15.62 2.61 10.81
N ILE A 20 14.30 2.75 10.60
CA ILE A 20 13.73 3.94 9.94
C ILE A 20 13.84 5.18 10.84
N ASP A 21 13.62 5.06 12.14
CA ASP A 21 13.79 6.16 13.09
C ASP A 21 15.24 6.66 13.12
N ASP A 22 16.20 5.73 13.21
CA ASP A 22 17.65 6.03 13.14
C ASP A 22 18.02 6.73 11.82
N TYR A 23 17.37 6.35 10.71
CA TYR A 23 17.58 6.97 9.40
C TYR A 23 17.07 8.41 9.38
N VAL A 24 15.87 8.66 9.90
CA VAL A 24 15.29 10.01 10.01
C VAL A 24 16.17 10.92 10.85
N GLU A 25 16.66 10.42 11.99
CA GLU A 25 17.57 11.16 12.87
C GLU A 25 18.90 11.47 12.20
N HIS A 26 19.56 10.45 11.63
CA HIS A 26 20.86 10.58 10.98
C HIS A 26 20.87 11.63 9.87
N PHE A 27 19.85 11.60 9.00
CA PHE A 27 19.72 12.53 7.87
C PHE A 27 18.97 13.82 8.23
N LYS A 28 18.57 14.01 9.49
CA LYS A 28 17.83 15.17 10.00
C LYS A 28 16.57 15.47 9.17
N ILE A 29 15.89 14.42 8.72
CA ILE A 29 14.64 14.53 7.97
C ILE A 29 13.57 15.00 8.96
N ARG A 30 12.68 15.89 8.51
CA ARG A 30 11.57 16.41 9.32
C ARG A 30 10.23 16.02 8.70
N PRO A 31 9.77 14.76 8.86
CA PRO A 31 8.46 14.36 8.37
C PRO A 31 7.36 15.14 9.10
N ARG A 32 6.32 15.52 8.36
CA ARG A 32 5.08 16.04 8.96
C ARG A 32 4.09 14.88 9.12
N TYR A 33 4.02 14.34 10.33
CA TYR A 33 3.07 13.29 10.67
C TYR A 33 1.65 13.85 10.81
N CYS A 34 0.67 12.96 10.89
CA CYS A 34 -0.75 13.31 11.09
C CYS A 34 -1.31 14.24 10.00
N HIS A 35 -0.78 14.19 8.77
CA HIS A 35 -1.28 14.94 7.63
C HIS A 35 -1.68 13.97 6.52
N CYS A 36 -2.94 14.00 6.12
CA CYS A 36 -3.45 13.23 4.99
C CYS A 36 -3.63 14.14 3.79
N VAL A 37 -3.03 13.81 2.63
CA VAL A 37 -3.27 14.56 1.40
C VAL A 37 -4.67 14.20 0.88
N GLU A 38 -5.52 15.21 0.71
CA GLU A 38 -6.89 15.05 0.20
C GLU A 38 -7.04 15.60 -1.21
N PHE A 39 -6.12 16.47 -1.64
CA PHE A 39 -6.11 17.04 -2.99
C PHE A 39 -4.69 17.41 -3.44
N ALA A 40 -4.39 17.16 -4.71
CA ALA A 40 -3.20 17.69 -5.37
C ALA A 40 -3.50 18.01 -6.85
N SER A 41 -3.17 19.21 -7.29
CA SER A 41 -3.24 19.60 -8.70
C SER A 41 -2.09 20.51 -9.13
N PHE A 42 -1.79 20.49 -10.41
CA PHE A 42 -0.79 21.37 -11.00
C PHE A 42 -1.44 22.66 -11.50
N ASN A 43 -0.93 23.79 -11.00
CA ASN A 43 -1.33 25.10 -11.50
C ASN A 43 -0.44 25.48 -12.69
N GLU A 44 -0.94 25.28 -13.91
CA GLU A 44 -0.23 25.59 -15.16
C GLU A 44 0.23 27.06 -15.23
N ALA A 45 -0.63 28.01 -14.83
CA ALA A 45 -0.30 29.43 -14.88
C ALA A 45 0.86 29.82 -13.94
N LYS A 46 0.99 29.12 -12.81
CA LYS A 46 2.07 29.34 -11.83
C LYS A 46 3.26 28.39 -12.01
N GLY A 47 3.10 27.34 -12.80
CA GLY A 47 4.08 26.25 -12.93
C GLY A 47 4.36 25.52 -11.60
N LYS A 48 3.39 25.45 -10.68
CA LYS A 48 3.57 24.87 -9.33
C LYS A 48 2.42 23.95 -8.95
N TRP A 49 2.74 22.93 -8.16
CA TRP A 49 1.77 22.07 -7.49
C TRP A 49 1.13 22.78 -6.32
N GLN A 50 -0.16 22.59 -6.16
CA GLN A 50 -0.92 22.89 -4.95
C GLN A 50 -1.34 21.56 -4.33
N VAL A 51 -0.98 21.35 -3.07
CA VAL A 51 -1.30 20.14 -2.31
C VAL A 51 -2.04 20.54 -1.04
N GLU A 52 -3.26 20.04 -0.88
CA GLU A 52 -4.07 20.27 0.31
C GLU A 52 -3.98 19.03 1.19
N ALA A 53 -3.49 19.24 2.41
CA ALA A 53 -3.38 18.21 3.41
C ALA A 53 -4.20 18.58 4.63
N LYS A 54 -4.95 17.60 5.12
CA LYS A 54 -5.76 17.71 6.33
C LYS A 54 -5.01 17.11 7.51
N ASP A 55 -4.87 17.89 8.57
CA ASP A 55 -4.36 17.41 9.85
C ASP A 55 -5.39 16.45 10.48
N THR A 56 -4.98 15.21 10.75
CA THR A 56 -5.88 14.14 11.21
C THR A 56 -6.28 14.26 12.67
N LEU A 57 -5.66 15.16 13.43
CA LEU A 57 -5.97 15.39 14.85
C LEU A 57 -6.91 16.59 15.02
N SER A 58 -6.64 17.67 14.31
CA SER A 58 -7.36 18.95 14.41
C SER A 58 -8.39 19.18 13.30
N ASN A 59 -8.35 18.38 12.22
CA ASN A 59 -9.09 18.61 10.97
C ASN A 59 -8.72 19.91 10.24
N ALA A 60 -7.66 20.61 10.63
CA ALA A 60 -7.20 21.81 9.95
C ALA A 60 -6.65 21.47 8.56
N ILE A 61 -6.93 22.32 7.57
CA ILE A 61 -6.42 22.17 6.20
C ILE A 61 -5.20 23.07 6.03
N THR A 62 -4.11 22.49 5.53
CA THR A 62 -2.88 23.21 5.15
C THR A 62 -2.64 23.06 3.66
N ILE A 63 -2.36 24.18 2.99
CA ILE A 63 -2.02 24.20 1.56
C ILE A 63 -0.50 24.32 1.41
N PHE A 64 0.10 23.36 0.72
CA PHE A 64 1.50 23.36 0.33
C PHE A 64 1.63 23.71 -1.14
N ILE A 65 2.62 24.57 -1.45
CA ILE A 65 2.98 24.92 -2.81
C ILE A 65 4.37 24.37 -3.10
N SER A 66 4.52 23.58 -4.15
CA SER A 66 5.81 22.98 -4.52
C SER A 66 6.07 23.04 -6.02
N THR A 67 7.35 23.05 -6.39
CA THR A 67 7.77 23.00 -7.80
C THR A 67 7.80 21.57 -8.33
N PHE A 68 8.14 20.61 -7.47
CA PHE A 68 8.23 19.18 -7.73
C PHE A 68 7.26 18.44 -6.82
N LEU A 69 6.66 17.36 -7.30
CA LEU A 69 5.79 16.50 -6.53
C LEU A 69 6.21 15.04 -6.70
N VAL A 70 6.50 14.35 -5.59
CA VAL A 70 6.89 12.94 -5.58
C VAL A 70 5.83 12.14 -4.83
N ILE A 71 5.22 11.17 -5.52
CA ILE A 71 4.25 10.25 -4.95
C ILE A 71 4.98 9.03 -4.40
N ALA A 72 4.95 8.86 -3.09
CA ALA A 72 5.54 7.74 -2.36
C ALA A 72 4.53 7.11 -1.37
N THR A 73 3.24 7.10 -1.74
CA THR A 73 2.12 6.65 -0.90
C THR A 73 1.97 5.12 -0.84
N GLY A 74 2.72 4.39 -1.66
CA GLY A 74 2.55 2.96 -1.84
C GLY A 74 1.28 2.60 -2.61
N GLU A 75 1.07 1.31 -2.84
CA GLU A 75 -0.06 0.81 -3.65
C GLU A 75 -1.20 0.24 -2.80
N ASN A 76 -0.93 0.00 -1.50
CA ASN A 76 -1.85 -0.67 -0.59
C ASN A 76 -2.64 0.35 0.24
N GLY A 77 -3.54 1.10 -0.41
CA GLY A 77 -4.34 2.13 0.24
C GLY A 77 -5.56 1.53 0.96
N LYS A 78 -6.61 1.22 0.20
CA LYS A 78 -7.91 0.81 0.73
C LYS A 78 -8.06 -0.71 0.71
N ALA A 79 -8.36 -1.30 1.86
CA ALA A 79 -8.68 -2.73 1.97
C ALA A 79 -9.82 -3.14 1.03
N VAL A 80 -9.72 -4.31 0.40
CA VAL A 80 -10.75 -4.85 -0.49
C VAL A 80 -11.36 -6.08 0.13
N ILE A 81 -12.61 -5.99 0.57
CA ILE A 81 -13.45 -7.15 0.87
C ILE A 81 -14.42 -7.29 -0.31
N PRO A 82 -14.43 -8.43 -1.03
CA PRO A 82 -15.36 -8.63 -2.14
C PRO A 82 -16.79 -8.70 -1.63
N ASN A 83 -17.74 -8.21 -2.44
CA ASN A 83 -19.15 -8.43 -2.17
C ASN A 83 -19.47 -9.91 -2.40
N ILE A 84 -19.80 -10.65 -1.33
CA ILE A 84 -20.16 -12.06 -1.37
C ILE A 84 -21.56 -12.19 -0.78
N PRO A 85 -22.50 -12.87 -1.44
CA PRO A 85 -23.86 -13.04 -0.92
C PRO A 85 -23.87 -13.65 0.49
N GLY A 86 -24.59 -13.02 1.42
CA GLY A 86 -24.77 -13.50 2.80
C GLY A 86 -23.57 -13.29 3.72
N LEU A 87 -22.54 -12.53 3.28
CA LEU A 87 -21.40 -12.19 4.13
C LEU A 87 -21.84 -11.41 5.39
N GLU A 88 -22.82 -10.54 5.24
CA GLU A 88 -23.44 -9.72 6.29
C GLU A 88 -24.17 -10.55 7.35
N ASP A 89 -24.58 -11.77 7.02
CA ASP A 89 -25.32 -12.67 7.92
C ASP A 89 -24.39 -13.55 8.77
N PHE A 90 -23.10 -13.63 8.40
CA PHE A 90 -22.11 -14.45 9.10
C PHE A 90 -21.93 -13.99 10.55
N LYS A 91 -22.10 -14.91 11.49
CA LYS A 91 -22.03 -14.63 12.94
C LYS A 91 -20.62 -14.67 13.50
N GLY A 92 -19.69 -15.29 12.77
CA GLY A 92 -18.28 -15.35 13.14
C GLY A 92 -17.52 -14.05 12.87
N ASP A 93 -16.22 -14.07 13.17
CA ASP A 93 -15.36 -12.89 13.00
C ASP A 93 -15.00 -12.69 11.52
N VAL A 94 -15.30 -11.51 10.96
CA VAL A 94 -14.96 -11.16 9.58
C VAL A 94 -14.01 -9.98 9.57
N ILE A 95 -12.80 -10.20 9.07
CA ILE A 95 -11.80 -9.13 8.97
C ILE A 95 -11.07 -9.15 7.64
N HIS A 96 -10.55 -7.99 7.23
CA HIS A 96 -9.52 -7.92 6.20
C HIS A 96 -8.14 -8.10 6.84
N SER A 97 -7.17 -8.58 6.05
CA SER A 97 -5.77 -8.74 6.45
C SER A 97 -5.15 -7.49 7.08
N SER A 98 -5.59 -6.28 6.71
CA SER A 98 -5.17 -5.01 7.31
C SER A 98 -5.50 -4.87 8.81
N GLN A 99 -6.51 -5.60 9.27
CA GLN A 99 -6.97 -5.59 10.67
C GLN A 99 -6.37 -6.75 11.46
N TYR A 100 -5.77 -7.75 10.80
CA TYR A 100 -5.13 -8.88 11.44
C TYR A 100 -3.94 -8.42 12.29
N LYS A 101 -3.80 -9.00 13.49
CA LYS A 101 -2.70 -8.69 14.43
C LYS A 101 -1.90 -9.92 14.82
N CYS A 102 -2.57 -11.01 15.15
CA CYS A 102 -1.95 -12.23 15.68
C CYS A 102 -2.95 -13.39 15.66
N GLY A 103 -2.45 -14.60 15.44
CA GLY A 103 -3.23 -15.83 15.39
C GLY A 103 -3.78 -16.29 16.74
N SER A 104 -3.23 -15.80 17.86
CA SER A 104 -3.62 -16.20 19.21
C SER A 104 -5.13 -16.07 19.51
N LYS A 105 -5.83 -15.10 18.90
CA LYS A 105 -7.30 -14.91 19.01
C LYS A 105 -8.10 -16.10 18.43
N TYR A 106 -7.48 -16.89 17.57
CA TYR A 106 -8.11 -17.94 16.78
C TYR A 106 -7.68 -19.35 17.17
N LYS A 107 -7.00 -19.51 18.31
CA LYS A 107 -6.65 -20.83 18.83
C LYS A 107 -7.89 -21.73 18.89
N ASP A 108 -7.74 -22.97 18.41
CA ASP A 108 -8.77 -24.01 18.33
C ASP A 108 -10.00 -23.67 17.43
N LYS A 109 -9.98 -22.53 16.73
CA LYS A 109 -11.06 -22.11 15.81
C LYS A 109 -10.81 -22.56 14.38
N LYS A 110 -11.89 -22.79 13.63
CA LYS A 110 -11.86 -22.97 12.17
C LYS A 110 -11.82 -21.61 11.48
N VAL A 111 -10.72 -21.30 10.82
CA VAL A 111 -10.51 -20.00 10.16
C VAL A 111 -10.34 -20.19 8.66
N LEU A 112 -11.17 -19.51 7.88
CA LEU A 112 -11.02 -19.44 6.43
C LEU A 112 -10.20 -18.21 6.04
N VAL A 113 -9.06 -18.41 5.39
CA VAL A 113 -8.27 -17.34 4.77
C VAL A 113 -8.58 -17.28 3.28
N VAL A 114 -9.05 -16.11 2.82
CA VAL A 114 -9.46 -15.88 1.42
C VAL A 114 -8.32 -15.19 0.67
N GLY A 115 -7.65 -15.93 -0.22
CA GLY A 115 -6.53 -15.46 -1.02
C GLY A 115 -5.18 -16.05 -0.60
N CYS A 116 -4.28 -16.25 -1.56
CA CYS A 116 -2.98 -16.92 -1.37
C CYS A 116 -1.78 -16.04 -1.72
N GLY A 117 -1.94 -14.70 -1.68
CA GLY A 117 -0.81 -13.78 -1.79
C GLY A 117 0.06 -13.80 -0.53
N ASN A 118 1.06 -12.92 -0.45
CA ASN A 118 1.98 -12.83 0.69
C ASN A 118 1.23 -12.79 2.04
N SER A 119 0.26 -11.88 2.18
CA SER A 119 -0.53 -11.77 3.41
C SER A 119 -1.34 -13.02 3.71
N GLY A 120 -1.93 -13.67 2.70
CA GLY A 120 -2.70 -14.91 2.90
C GLY A 120 -1.82 -16.02 3.46
N MET A 121 -0.64 -16.22 2.85
CA MET A 121 0.31 -17.25 3.30
C MET A 121 0.88 -16.97 4.69
N GLU A 122 1.30 -15.73 4.97
CA GLU A 122 1.86 -15.35 6.28
C GLU A 122 0.81 -15.45 7.40
N ILE A 123 -0.42 -14.99 7.14
CA ILE A 123 -1.52 -15.09 8.11
C ILE A 123 -1.87 -16.56 8.35
N SER A 124 -1.99 -17.38 7.30
CA SER A 124 -2.28 -18.80 7.46
C SER A 124 -1.19 -19.53 8.25
N TYR A 125 0.08 -19.19 8.03
CA TYR A 125 1.19 -19.74 8.78
C TYR A 125 1.15 -19.32 10.25
N ASP A 126 0.89 -18.04 10.53
CA ASP A 126 0.75 -17.52 11.90
C ASP A 126 -0.43 -18.17 12.64
N LEU A 127 -1.59 -18.29 12.00
CA LEU A 127 -2.76 -18.98 12.54
C LEU A 127 -2.45 -20.44 12.90
N ALA A 128 -1.80 -21.17 12.01
CA ALA A 128 -1.41 -22.56 12.25
C ALA A 128 -0.45 -22.68 13.45
N ASN A 129 0.53 -21.78 13.57
CA ASN A 129 1.46 -21.74 14.70
C ASN A 129 0.77 -21.45 16.05
N TYR A 130 -0.35 -20.73 16.04
CA TYR A 130 -1.16 -20.47 17.23
C TYR A 130 -2.27 -21.51 17.47
N GLY A 131 -2.31 -22.60 16.69
CA GLY A 131 -3.23 -23.72 16.89
C GLY A 131 -4.63 -23.50 16.31
N ALA A 132 -4.81 -22.60 15.35
CA ALA A 132 -6.07 -22.48 14.61
C ALA A 132 -6.17 -23.58 13.53
N ASN A 133 -7.38 -24.11 13.31
CA ASN A 133 -7.67 -24.98 12.18
C ASN A 133 -7.87 -24.13 10.92
N THR A 134 -6.78 -23.95 10.17
CA THR A 134 -6.71 -22.97 9.07
C THR A 134 -7.02 -23.61 7.73
N SER A 135 -7.98 -23.05 7.00
CA SER A 135 -8.27 -23.38 5.60
C SER A 135 -7.94 -22.18 4.70
N ILE A 136 -7.46 -22.44 3.49
CA ILE A 136 -7.18 -21.40 2.50
C ILE A 136 -8.08 -21.63 1.29
N VAL A 137 -8.75 -20.59 0.82
CA VAL A 137 -9.46 -20.61 -0.47
C VAL A 137 -8.75 -19.70 -1.46
N ILE A 138 -8.58 -20.21 -2.68
CA ILE A 138 -7.86 -19.54 -3.76
C ILE A 138 -8.80 -19.43 -4.94
N ARG A 139 -9.00 -18.22 -5.45
CA ARG A 139 -9.71 -18.01 -6.71
C ARG A 139 -8.72 -18.22 -7.86
N ASN A 140 -8.66 -19.43 -8.39
CA ASN A 140 -7.87 -19.79 -9.57
C ASN A 140 -8.67 -20.82 -10.38
N PRO A 141 -8.55 -20.90 -11.71
CA PRO A 141 -9.19 -21.92 -12.54
C PRO A 141 -9.20 -23.37 -12.01
N VAL A 142 -8.32 -23.75 -11.07
CA VAL A 142 -8.23 -25.10 -10.49
C VAL A 142 -8.96 -25.24 -9.14
N LEU A 143 -9.16 -24.16 -8.38
CA LEU A 143 -9.77 -24.21 -7.03
C LEU A 143 -11.04 -23.38 -6.97
N PRO A 144 -12.15 -23.93 -6.45
CA PRO A 144 -13.44 -23.25 -6.41
C PRO A 144 -13.38 -22.01 -5.52
N GLY A 145 -13.97 -20.91 -6.00
CA GLY A 145 -14.21 -19.72 -5.21
C GLY A 145 -15.30 -19.91 -4.15
N ILE A 146 -15.58 -18.84 -3.42
CA ILE A 146 -16.74 -18.78 -2.52
C ILE A 146 -17.97 -18.43 -3.35
N SER A 147 -19.02 -19.25 -3.26
CA SER A 147 -20.31 -19.00 -3.89
C SER A 147 -21.21 -18.16 -2.99
N ARG A 148 -21.37 -18.55 -1.73
CA ARG A 148 -22.25 -17.89 -0.74
C ARG A 148 -21.74 -18.12 0.68
N ILE A 149 -22.06 -17.18 1.57
CA ILE A 149 -21.83 -17.31 3.01
C ILE A 149 -23.20 -17.41 3.70
N PHE A 150 -23.29 -18.30 4.68
CA PHE A 150 -24.44 -18.47 5.57
C PHE A 150 -24.03 -18.07 6.99
N GLU A 151 -24.95 -18.16 7.96
CA GLU A 151 -24.70 -17.69 9.33
C GLU A 151 -23.42 -18.26 9.96
N ASN A 152 -23.09 -19.53 9.72
CA ASN A 152 -21.92 -20.19 10.31
C ASN A 152 -21.11 -21.05 9.31
N SER A 153 -21.44 -20.99 8.01
CA SER A 153 -20.83 -21.83 6.99
C SER A 153 -20.58 -21.08 5.69
N VAL A 154 -19.70 -21.64 4.87
CA VAL A 154 -19.31 -21.11 3.57
C VAL A 154 -19.56 -22.18 2.52
N LEU A 155 -20.36 -21.81 1.50
CA LEU A 155 -20.60 -22.62 0.31
C LEU A 155 -19.59 -22.25 -0.77
N PHE A 156 -18.85 -23.24 -1.24
CA PHE A 156 -17.88 -23.12 -2.32
C PHE A 156 -18.53 -23.43 -3.67
N GLU A 157 -17.91 -22.99 -4.77
CA GLU A 157 -18.45 -23.16 -6.13
C GLU A 157 -18.63 -24.62 -6.54
N ASP A 158 -17.86 -25.54 -5.96
CA ASP A 158 -17.96 -27.00 -6.16
C ASP A 158 -19.09 -27.65 -5.35
N GLN A 159 -19.97 -26.85 -4.73
CA GLN A 159 -21.08 -27.28 -3.87
C GLN A 159 -20.63 -27.88 -2.53
N TYR A 160 -19.34 -27.83 -2.20
CA TYR A 160 -18.88 -28.16 -0.86
C TYR A 160 -19.29 -27.05 0.12
N GLU A 161 -19.73 -27.44 1.30
CA GLU A 161 -20.07 -26.51 2.38
C GLU A 161 -19.27 -26.87 3.63
N ALA A 162 -18.67 -25.87 4.28
CA ALA A 162 -17.93 -26.07 5.52
C ALA A 162 -18.20 -24.96 6.54
N HIS A 163 -18.17 -25.35 7.81
CA HIS A 163 -18.35 -24.45 8.95
C HIS A 163 -17.05 -23.72 9.29
N PHE A 164 -17.15 -22.43 9.58
CA PHE A 164 -16.03 -21.58 10.02
C PHE A 164 -16.44 -20.66 11.16
N ASP A 165 -15.52 -20.39 12.07
CA ASP A 165 -15.70 -19.43 13.18
C ASP A 165 -15.20 -18.02 12.81
N ALA A 166 -14.36 -17.93 11.78
CA ALA A 166 -13.82 -16.66 11.28
C ALA A 166 -13.46 -16.73 9.79
N ILE A 167 -13.56 -15.58 9.12
CA ILE A 167 -13.16 -15.37 7.73
C ILE A 167 -12.18 -14.19 7.69
N ILE A 168 -10.98 -14.43 7.15
CA ILE A 168 -9.94 -13.42 6.97
C ILE A 168 -9.70 -13.20 5.49
N PHE A 169 -10.08 -12.01 5.02
CA PHE A 169 -9.88 -11.59 3.64
C PHE A 169 -8.45 -11.09 3.41
N ALA A 170 -7.65 -11.91 2.71
CA ALA A 170 -6.33 -11.55 2.19
C ALA A 170 -6.40 -11.20 0.69
N THR A 171 -7.45 -10.45 0.33
CA THR A 171 -7.84 -10.12 -1.05
C THR A 171 -7.23 -8.84 -1.60
N GLY A 172 -6.22 -8.29 -0.90
CA GLY A 172 -5.41 -7.17 -1.35
C GLY A 172 -6.07 -5.81 -1.13
N TYR A 173 -5.51 -4.80 -1.80
CA TYR A 173 -5.84 -3.40 -1.59
C TYR A 173 -6.09 -2.70 -2.94
N LYS A 174 -6.82 -1.59 -2.89
CA LYS A 174 -6.91 -0.60 -3.97
C LYS A 174 -5.97 0.55 -3.69
N ASN A 175 -5.32 1.03 -4.74
CA ASN A 175 -4.58 2.28 -4.71
C ASN A 175 -5.57 3.45 -4.62
N THR A 176 -5.30 4.43 -3.75
CA THR A 176 -6.16 5.61 -3.53
C THR A 176 -5.59 6.89 -4.13
N THR A 177 -4.46 6.81 -4.84
CA THR A 177 -3.76 7.99 -5.39
C THR A 177 -4.64 8.80 -6.34
N CYS A 178 -5.41 8.11 -7.18
CA CYS A 178 -6.34 8.75 -8.12
C CYS A 178 -7.53 9.44 -7.45
N GLU A 179 -7.78 9.22 -6.16
CA GLU A 179 -8.87 9.89 -5.43
C GLU A 179 -8.52 11.37 -5.15
N TRP A 180 -7.25 11.65 -4.83
CA TRP A 180 -6.78 12.98 -4.43
C TRP A 180 -5.87 13.67 -5.46
N LEU A 181 -5.10 12.94 -6.27
CA LEU A 181 -4.28 13.51 -7.35
C LEU A 181 -5.16 13.78 -8.57
N LYS A 182 -5.27 15.02 -9.05
CA LYS A 182 -6.11 15.37 -10.21
C LYS A 182 -5.42 15.17 -11.55
N ASP A 183 -4.15 15.53 -11.65
CA ASP A 183 -3.35 15.40 -12.88
C ASP A 183 -2.59 14.06 -12.91
N TYR A 184 -3.27 12.98 -12.52
CA TYR A 184 -2.66 11.66 -12.37
C TYR A 184 -2.42 10.95 -13.72
N ASP A 185 -3.18 11.30 -14.75
CA ASP A 185 -3.20 10.64 -16.06
C ASP A 185 -1.83 10.70 -16.78
N TYR A 186 -0.97 11.63 -16.36
CA TYR A 186 0.42 11.75 -16.79
C TYR A 186 1.30 10.55 -16.44
N ILE A 187 0.95 9.78 -15.40
CA ILE A 187 1.80 8.69 -14.90
C ILE A 187 1.01 7.47 -14.41
N LEU A 188 -0.24 7.62 -13.99
CA LEU A 188 -1.11 6.55 -13.47
C LEU A 188 -2.31 6.29 -14.39
N ASN A 189 -2.77 5.04 -14.43
CA ASN A 189 -4.08 4.67 -14.96
C ASN A 189 -5.17 4.83 -13.88
N ASP A 190 -6.43 4.62 -14.24
CA ASP A 190 -7.57 4.80 -13.32
C ASP A 190 -7.59 3.84 -12.14
N ASN A 191 -6.76 2.78 -12.17
CA ASN A 191 -6.57 1.86 -11.05
C ASN A 191 -5.39 2.26 -10.15
N GLY A 192 -4.74 3.40 -10.42
CA GLY A 192 -3.57 3.89 -9.68
C GLY A 192 -2.27 3.17 -10.00
N TYR A 193 -2.18 2.45 -11.13
CA TYR A 193 -0.95 1.78 -11.56
C TYR A 193 -0.18 2.61 -12.58
N LEU A 194 1.16 2.49 -12.56
CA LEU A 194 2.03 3.18 -13.51
C LEU A 194 1.69 2.81 -14.96
N LYS A 195 1.51 3.83 -15.81
CA LYS A 195 1.33 3.70 -17.26
C LYS A 195 2.66 3.59 -18.00
N ASN A 196 3.65 4.32 -17.49
CA ASN A 196 4.95 4.44 -18.13
C ASN A 196 5.76 3.16 -17.92
N ARG A 197 6.50 2.75 -18.96
CA ARG A 197 7.32 1.53 -18.93
C ARG A 197 8.73 1.82 -18.43
N PHE A 198 9.40 0.79 -17.92
CA PHE A 198 10.81 0.83 -17.58
C PHE A 198 11.66 1.28 -18.79
N PRO A 199 12.71 2.10 -18.62
CA PRO A 199 13.25 2.61 -17.35
C PRO A 199 12.56 3.86 -16.80
N ASN A 200 11.72 4.54 -17.58
CA ASN A 200 11.16 5.86 -17.24
C ASN A 200 9.79 5.80 -16.52
N HIS A 201 9.43 4.63 -16.01
CA HIS A 201 8.16 4.38 -15.33
C HIS A 201 7.86 5.33 -14.16
N TRP A 202 8.88 5.81 -13.45
CA TRP A 202 8.80 6.72 -12.31
C TRP A 202 8.55 8.19 -12.67
N LYS A 203 8.66 8.58 -13.95
CA LYS A 203 8.63 9.99 -14.39
C LYS A 203 7.32 10.34 -15.09
N GLY A 204 6.67 11.40 -14.62
CA GLY A 204 5.46 11.98 -15.21
C GLY A 204 5.73 13.30 -15.94
N LYS A 205 4.66 14.05 -16.21
CA LYS A 205 4.75 15.44 -16.69
C LYS A 205 4.75 16.41 -15.52
N ASN A 206 5.01 17.69 -15.79
CA ASN A 206 4.87 18.78 -14.81
C ASN A 206 5.65 18.54 -13.50
N ARG A 207 6.83 17.89 -13.58
CA ARG A 207 7.66 17.56 -12.42
C ARG A 207 6.95 16.67 -11.38
N LEU A 208 6.03 15.83 -11.86
CA LEU A 208 5.42 14.73 -11.11
C LEU A 208 6.28 13.47 -11.23
N TYR A 209 6.49 12.80 -10.10
CA TYR A 209 7.24 11.56 -10.01
C TYR A 209 6.53 10.54 -9.12
N CYS A 210 6.79 9.26 -9.34
CA CYS A 210 6.34 8.16 -8.47
C CYS A 210 7.55 7.34 -8.01
N ALA A 211 7.68 7.12 -6.71
CA ALA A 211 8.71 6.26 -6.13
C ALA A 211 8.07 5.04 -5.46
N GLY A 212 8.47 3.82 -5.86
CA GLY A 212 8.02 2.60 -5.20
C GLY A 212 6.66 2.06 -5.63
N LEU A 213 6.10 2.56 -6.74
CA LEU A 213 4.83 2.08 -7.34
C LEU A 213 5.06 1.03 -8.45
N SER A 214 6.30 0.52 -8.55
CA SER A 214 6.74 -0.44 -9.57
C SER A 214 6.68 -1.89 -9.12
N ARG A 215 6.28 -2.15 -7.86
CA ARG A 215 6.28 -3.49 -7.22
C ARG A 215 7.63 -4.20 -7.18
N MET A 216 8.74 -3.48 -7.36
CA MET A 216 10.10 -4.04 -7.39
C MET A 216 10.76 -4.10 -5.99
N GLY A 217 9.96 -4.04 -4.93
CA GLY A 217 10.43 -4.05 -3.54
C GLY A 217 11.33 -2.87 -3.18
N LEU A 218 12.07 -2.99 -2.07
CA LEU A 218 12.92 -1.90 -1.56
C LEU A 218 14.04 -1.48 -2.52
N LEU A 219 14.58 -2.42 -3.31
CA LEU A 219 15.58 -2.10 -4.33
C LEU A 219 14.98 -1.22 -5.43
N GLY A 220 13.75 -1.54 -5.87
CA GLY A 220 12.99 -0.70 -6.80
C GLY A 220 12.79 0.71 -6.27
N VAL A 221 12.31 0.83 -5.03
CA VAL A 221 12.12 2.13 -4.36
C VAL A 221 13.41 2.95 -4.35
N SER A 222 14.54 2.32 -4.02
CA SER A 222 15.85 2.99 -4.02
C SER A 222 16.26 3.46 -5.41
N ASN A 223 16.07 2.63 -6.43
CA ASN A 223 16.41 2.98 -7.81
C ASN A 223 15.54 4.14 -8.33
N ASP A 224 14.24 4.10 -8.04
CA ASP A 224 13.30 5.17 -8.39
C ASP A 224 13.72 6.48 -7.71
N ALA A 225 14.05 6.44 -6.40
CA ALA A 225 14.48 7.61 -5.65
C ALA A 225 15.75 8.25 -6.22
N VAL A 226 16.75 7.43 -6.59
CA VAL A 226 17.99 7.92 -7.22
C VAL A 226 17.68 8.57 -8.58
N ALA A 227 16.90 7.91 -9.43
CA ALA A 227 16.56 8.44 -10.75
C ALA A 227 15.77 9.75 -10.68
N ILE A 228 14.86 9.88 -9.70
CA ILE A 228 14.12 11.12 -9.43
C ILE A 228 15.07 12.24 -9.01
N VAL A 229 16.00 11.97 -8.10
CA VAL A 229 16.97 12.97 -7.65
C VAL A 229 17.85 13.44 -8.81
N ASP A 230 18.34 12.53 -9.65
CA ASP A 230 19.18 12.87 -10.81
C ASP A 230 18.44 13.79 -11.79
N ASP A 231 17.15 13.51 -12.04
CA ASP A 231 16.30 14.34 -12.90
C ASP A 231 16.05 15.73 -12.32
N ILE A 232 15.72 15.82 -11.03
CA ILE A 232 15.53 17.09 -10.33
C ILE A 232 16.83 17.91 -10.39
N GLN A 233 17.99 17.30 -10.16
CA GLN A 233 19.28 17.98 -10.25
C GLN A 233 19.58 18.46 -11.68
N ALA A 234 19.24 17.68 -12.71
CA ALA A 234 19.40 18.10 -14.10
C ALA A 234 18.54 19.34 -14.42
N ILE A 235 17.28 19.35 -13.98
CA ILE A 235 16.36 20.49 -14.16
C ILE A 235 16.88 21.73 -13.42
N LEU A 236 17.30 21.60 -12.17
CA LEU A 236 17.82 22.73 -11.39
C LEU A 236 19.09 23.31 -12.00
N ARG A 237 19.97 22.47 -12.56
CA ARG A 237 21.17 22.92 -13.29
C ARG A 237 20.83 23.69 -14.56
N ASP A 238 19.87 23.20 -15.35
CA ASP A 238 19.40 23.92 -16.54
C ASP A 238 18.82 25.30 -16.17
N TRP A 239 18.00 25.36 -15.13
CA TRP A 239 17.41 26.63 -14.65
C TRP A 239 18.46 27.60 -14.14
N ALA A 240 19.45 27.12 -13.39
CA ALA A 240 20.58 27.93 -12.94
C ALA A 240 21.38 28.48 -14.14
N GLY A 241 21.61 27.65 -15.17
CA GLY A 241 22.25 28.07 -16.42
C GLY A 241 21.47 29.14 -17.19
N ARG A 242 20.15 29.19 -17.02
CA ARG A 242 19.25 30.22 -17.60
C ARG A 242 19.03 31.43 -16.68
N GLY A 243 19.67 31.47 -15.51
CA GLY A 243 19.51 32.56 -14.53
C GLY A 243 18.16 32.58 -13.81
N MET A 244 17.40 31.49 -13.85
CA MET A 244 16.11 31.38 -13.14
C MET A 244 16.35 31.10 -11.65
N LYS A 245 15.57 31.75 -10.78
CA LYS A 245 15.51 31.45 -9.34
C LYS A 245 14.31 30.55 -9.05
N PHE A 246 14.50 29.54 -8.20
CA PHE A 246 13.51 28.51 -7.85
C PHE A 246 12.96 28.69 -6.43
#